data_AF-A0A2G8RJD1-F1
#
_entry.id   AF-A0A2G8RJD1-F1
#
_cell.length_a   1.000
_cell.length_b   1.000
_cell.length_c   1.000
_cell.angle_alpha   90.00
_cell.angle_beta   90.00
_cell.angle_gamma   90.00
#
_symmetry.space_group_name_H-M   'P 1'
#
loop_
_entity.id
_entity.type
_entity.pdbx_description
1 polymer ?
#
loop_
_entity_poly.entity_id
_entity_poly.type
_entity_poly.pdbx_seq_one_letter_code
_entity_poly.pdbx_strand_id
1 'polypeptide(L)' 'MIELLFVTCLSTAPTECRERSMLFTDITPMTCMMGAQPELAKWANEHPNWNVAGWKCQMVRSAEFKA' A
#
# COMPACT_ATOMS: atom_id res chain seq x y z
N MET A 1 4.00 14.68 -3.96
CA MET A 1 3.01 13.59 -3.86
C MET A 1 3.62 12.47 -3.03
N ILE A 2 2.86 11.93 -2.08
CA ILE A 2 3.29 10.83 -1.20
C ILE A 2 2.59 9.55 -1.63
N GLU A 3 3.30 8.44 -1.55
CA GLU A 3 2.81 7.11 -1.87
C GLU A 3 2.87 6.22 -0.63
N LEU A 4 1.76 5.54 -0.33
CA LEU A 4 1.75 4.37 0.53
C LEU A 4 1.92 3.14 -0.36
N LEU A 5 3.14 2.61 -0.42
CA LEU A 5 3.45 1.37 -1.13
C LEU A 5 3.31 0.21 -0.16
N PHE A 6 2.59 -0.83 -0.57
CA PHE A 6 2.37 -2.01 0.25
C PHE A 6 2.36 -3.29 -0.58
N VAL A 7 2.73 -4.39 0.06
CA VAL A 7 2.78 -5.72 -0.53
C VAL A 7 1.62 -6.53 0.02
N THR A 8 0.91 -7.20 -0.87
CA THR A 8 -0.24 -8.04 -0.53
C THR A 8 -0.01 -9.45 -1.06
N CYS A 9 -0.23 -10.48 -0.26
CA CYS A 9 -0.11 -11.87 -0.68
C CYS A 9 -1.46 -12.59 -0.64
N LEU A 10 -1.69 -13.50 -1.58
CA LEU A 10 -2.97 -14.21 -1.67
C LEU A 10 -3.16 -15.12 -0.45
N SER A 11 -4.33 -15.07 0.20
CA SER A 11 -4.64 -15.85 1.39
C SER A 11 -4.56 -17.36 1.15
N THR A 12 -4.91 -17.82 -0.05
CA THR A 12 -4.87 -19.25 -0.44
C THR A 12 -3.52 -19.69 -1.00
N ALA A 13 -2.66 -18.75 -1.41
CA ALA A 13 -1.32 -19.02 -1.94
C ALA A 13 -0.34 -17.93 -1.46
N PRO A 14 0.21 -18.05 -0.23
CA PRO A 14 1.04 -17.01 0.37
C PRO A 14 2.34 -16.68 -0.39
N THR A 15 2.72 -17.50 -1.37
CA THR A 15 3.85 -17.24 -2.28
C THR A 15 3.49 -16.28 -3.42
N GLU A 16 2.19 -16.04 -3.67
CA GLU A 16 1.71 -15.12 -4.68
C GLU A 16 1.50 -13.72 -4.09
N CYS A 17 2.54 -12.89 -4.14
CA CYS A 17 2.50 -11.52 -3.64
C CYS A 17 2.47 -10.50 -4.78
N ARG A 18 1.83 -9.35 -4.53
CA ARG A 18 1.70 -8.23 -5.46
C ARG A 18 1.98 -6.92 -4.74
N GLU A 19 2.68 -6.03 -5.42
CA GLU A 19 2.85 -4.65 -4.98
C GLU A 19 1.61 -3.83 -5.35
N ARG A 20 1.24 -2.94 -4.45
CA ARG A 20 0.10 -2.03 -4.54
C ARG A 20 0.51 -0.67 -4.01
N SER A 21 -0.09 0.37 -4.55
CA SER A 21 0.16 1.74 -4.09
C SER A 21 -1.13 2.53 -3.92
N MET A 22 -1.10 3.45 -2.96
CA MET A 22 -2.08 4.51 -2.81
C MET A 22 -1.37 5.86 -2.85
N LEU A 23 -1.88 6.75 -3.70
CA LEU A 23 -1.31 8.08 -3.89
C LEU A 23 -2.08 9.11 -3.07
N PHE A 24 -1.33 9.95 -2.37
CA PHE A 24 -1.86 11.06 -1.59
C PHE A 24 -1.29 12.38 -2.11
N THR A 25 -2.17 13.34 -2.36
CA THR A 25 -1.82 14.73 -2.62
C THR A 25 -1.88 15.53 -1.33
N ASP A 26 -1.07 16.59 -1.24
CA ASP A 26 -1.17 17.60 -0.19
C ASP A 26 -0.99 17.12 1.26
N ILE A 27 -0.34 15.97 1.47
CA ILE A 27 0.04 15.47 2.79
C ILE A 27 1.55 15.35 2.95
N THR A 28 2.00 15.34 4.22
CA THR A 28 3.39 15.08 4.56
C THR A 28 3.66 13.58 4.71
N PRO A 29 4.94 13.12 4.62
CA PRO A 29 5.30 11.73 4.94
C PRO A 29 4.85 11.30 6.35
N MET A 30 4.92 12.21 7.33
CA MET A 30 4.46 11.93 8.70
C MET A 30 2.95 11.68 8.75
N THR A 31 2.16 12.47 8.02
CA THR A 31 0.71 12.27 7.90
C THR A 31 0.39 10.92 7.26
N CYS A 32 1.13 10.52 6.22
CA CYS A 32 0.98 9.19 5.62
C CYS A 32 1.26 8.08 6.63
N MET A 33 2.35 8.16 7.40
CA MET A 33 2.70 7.15 8.40
C MET A 33 1.62 7.01 9.48
N MET A 34 1.03 8.11 9.93
CA MET A 34 -0.08 8.09 10.89
C MET A 34 -1.37 7.52 10.30
N GLY A 35 -1.64 7.77 9.01
CA GLY A 35 -2.85 7.32 8.31
C GLY A 35 -2.75 5.96 7.62
N ALA A 36 -1.55 5.37 7.51
CA ALA A 36 -1.35 4.18 6.69
C ALA A 36 -2.13 2.95 7.21
N GLN A 37 -2.11 2.70 8.52
CA GLN A 37 -2.79 1.55 9.10
C GLN A 37 -4.31 1.54 8.86
N PRO A 38 -5.07 2.62 9.12
CA PRO A 38 -6.51 2.62 8.83
C PRO A 38 -6.82 2.50 7.33
N GLU A 39 -6.03 3.10 6.45
CA GLU A 39 -6.19 2.95 4.99
C GLU A 39 -5.95 1.50 4.53
N LEU A 40 -4.90 0.85 5.06
CA LEU A 40 -4.62 -0.56 4.77
C LEU A 40 -5.69 -1.50 5.34
N ALA A 41 -6.24 -1.19 6.51
CA ALA A 41 -7.34 -1.95 7.10
C ALA A 41 -8.61 -1.85 6.25
N LYS A 42 -8.94 -0.65 5.77
CA LYS A 42 -10.05 -0.44 4.83
C LYS A 42 -9.84 -1.25 3.54
N TRP A 43 -8.64 -1.19 2.97
CA TRP A 43 -8.29 -1.95 1.78
C TRP A 43 -8.42 -3.46 1.99
N ALA A 44 -7.93 -3.98 3.11
CA ALA A 44 -8.00 -5.41 3.44
C ALA A 44 -9.45 -5.89 3.60
N ASN A 45 -10.33 -5.07 4.19
CA ASN A 45 -11.75 -5.38 4.27
C ASN A 45 -12.43 -5.46 2.89
N GLU A 46 -11.99 -4.64 1.93
CA GLU A 46 -12.46 -4.68 0.54
C GLU A 46 -11.85 -5.84 -0.25
N HIS A 47 -10.73 -6.41 0.20
CA HIS A 47 -9.96 -7.45 -0.48
C HIS A 47 -9.68 -8.67 0.42
N PRO A 48 -10.71 -9.42 0.85
CA PRO A 48 -10.56 -10.47 1.87
C PRO A 48 -9.69 -11.66 1.43
N ASN A 49 -9.47 -11.83 0.12
CA ASN A 49 -8.59 -12.86 -0.43
C ASN A 49 -7.10 -12.49 -0.35
N TRP A 50 -6.76 -11.29 0.13
CA TRP A 50 -5.41 -10.77 0.16
C TRP A 50 -5.02 -10.33 1.57
N ASN A 51 -3.79 -10.64 1.97
CA ASN A 51 -3.22 -10.23 3.24
C ASN A 51 -2.10 -9.22 3.00
N VAL A 52 -2.10 -8.13 3.78
CA VAL A 52 -1.01 -7.13 3.73
C VAL A 52 0.21 -7.70 4.45
N ALA A 53 1.31 -7.87 3.72
CA ALA A 53 2.57 -8.44 4.23
C ALA A 53 3.56 -7.36 4.72
N GLY A 54 3.47 -6.14 4.18
CA GLY A 54 4.34 -5.03 4.56
C GLY A 54 3.97 -3.74 3.82
N TRP A 55 4.38 -2.60 4.36
CA TRP A 55 4.06 -1.29 3.80
C TRP A 55 5.11 -0.24 4.18
N LYS A 56 5.17 0.84 3.40
CA LYS A 56 5.98 2.03 3.68
C LYS A 56 5.35 3.27 3.02
N CYS A 57 5.53 4.42 3.64
CA CYS A 57 5.28 5.70 2.99
C CYS A 57 6.57 6.21 2.33
N GLN A 58 6.50 6.61 1.07
CA GLN A 58 7.61 7.18 0.32
C GLN A 58 7.16 8.38 -0.51
N MET A 59 8.10 9.23 -0.93
CA MET A 59 7.81 10.18 -2.01
C MET A 59 7.60 9.38 -3.30
N VAL A 60 6.63 9.80 -4.11
CA VAL A 60 6.38 9.16 -5.41
C VAL A 60 7.67 9.14 -6.21
N ARG A 61 8.20 7.94 -6.45
CA ARG A 61 9.39 7.76 -7.26
C ARG A 61 8.93 7.59 -8.70
N SER A 62 9.33 8.49 -9.59
CA SER A 62 8.92 8.55 -11.00
C SER A 62 9.31 7.32 -11.85
N ALA A 63 9.78 6.22 -11.26
CA ALA A 63 10.39 5.08 -11.95
C ALA A 63 9.55 3.79 -11.93
N GLU A 64 8.46 3.71 -11.16
CA GLU A 64 7.71 2.44 -10.96
C GLU A 64 6.26 2.47 -11.45
N PHE A 65 5.89 3.46 -12.26
CA PHE A 65 4.72 3.36 -13.14
C PHE A 65 5.08 2.45 -14.32
N LYS A 66 5.26 1.14 -14.08
CA LYS A 66 5.27 0.15 -15.16
C LYS A 66 3.83 -0.31 -15.37
N ALA A 67 3.36 -0.02 -16.59
CA ALA A 67 2.05 -0.30 -17.16
C ALA A 67 1.59 -1.75 -17.00
#